data_AF-A0A9E5Z4G1-F1
#
_entry.id   AF-A0A9E5Z4G1-F1
#
_cell.length_a   1.000
_cell.length_b   1.000
_cell.length_c   1.000
_cell.angle_alpha   90.00
_cell.angle_beta   90.00
_cell.angle_gamma   90.00
#
_symmetry.space_group_name_H-M   'P 1'
#
loop_
_entity.id
_entity.type
_entity.pdbx_description
1 polymer ?
#
loop_
_entity_poly.entity_id
_entity_poly.type
_entity_poly.pdbx_seq_one_letter_code
_entity_poly.pdbx_strand_id
1 'polypeptide(L)'
;MIIKVEPAEMFMYRVIMIANLETPDPEDQEIRDYLEANELEPRYRSEGDFEGRNSESMQFGGCYLGRHTGEINLIQQRYVELEIVTYEINRLLGESDQSVEIPEERREETVAKLLKSFNNDSAFKQEDDGKYSVVLDGEAVRKAARSLLAG
;
A
#
# COMPACT_ATOMS: atom_id res chain seq x y z
N MET A 1 -7.86 1.23 2.01
CA MET A 1 -8.93 0.97 3.00
C MET A 1 -8.60 1.61 4.33
N ILE A 2 -9.57 2.28 4.99
CA ILE A 2 -9.36 2.83 6.33
C ILE A 2 -9.87 1.86 7.40
N ILE A 3 -9.07 1.60 8.42
CA ILE A 3 -9.46 0.75 9.57
C ILE A 3 -9.58 1.63 10.81
N LYS A 4 -10.80 1.77 11.33
CA LYS A 4 -11.08 2.45 12.59
C LYS A 4 -11.39 1.45 13.69
N VAL A 5 -10.75 1.61 14.84
CA VAL A 5 -11.06 0.85 16.06
C VAL A 5 -11.75 1.80 17.03
N GLU A 6 -12.98 1.45 17.42
CA GLU A 6 -13.77 2.27 18.34
C GLU A 6 -14.16 1.44 19.57
N PRO A 7 -14.18 2.05 20.77
CA PRO A 7 -14.66 1.37 21.96
C PRO A 7 -16.16 1.02 21.81
N ALA A 8 -16.52 -0.14 22.33
CA ALA A 8 -17.89 -0.60 22.49
C ALA A 8 -18.17 -0.85 24.00
N GLU A 9 -19.44 -0.95 24.38
CA GLU A 9 -19.80 -1.19 25.79
C GLU A 9 -19.17 -2.50 26.33
N MET A 10 -18.88 -2.54 27.63
CA MET A 10 -18.34 -3.71 28.35
C MET A 10 -16.99 -4.23 27.84
N PHE A 11 -15.97 -3.37 27.75
CA PHE A 11 -14.58 -3.75 27.37
C PHE A 11 -14.43 -4.39 25.98
N MET A 12 -15.43 -4.23 25.12
CA MET A 12 -15.35 -4.63 23.72
C MET A 12 -14.89 -3.46 22.87
N TYR A 13 -14.40 -3.76 21.68
CA TYR A 13 -14.22 -2.77 20.63
C TYR A 13 -14.93 -3.25 19.38
N ARG A 14 -15.23 -2.32 18.48
CA ARG A 14 -15.67 -2.61 17.11
C ARG A 14 -14.57 -2.21 16.16
N VAL A 15 -14.45 -2.96 15.08
CA VAL A 15 -13.59 -2.59 13.96
C VAL A 15 -14.49 -2.16 12.81
N ILE A 16 -14.22 -0.99 12.25
CA ILE A 16 -14.95 -0.44 11.12
C ILE A 16 -13.94 -0.30 9.98
N MET A 17 -14.21 -1.02 8.89
CA MET A 17 -13.45 -0.93 7.65
C MET A 17 -14.21 -0.03 6.69
N ILE A 18 -13.53 0.96 6.14
CA ILE A 18 -14.14 1.98 5.28
C ILE A 18 -13.41 1.98 3.95
N ALA A 19 -14.15 1.72 2.87
CA ALA A 19 -13.64 1.67 1.51
C ALA A 19 -14.25 2.80 0.70
N ASN A 20 -13.41 3.58 0.02
CA ASN A 20 -13.86 4.62 -0.89
C ASN A 20 -14.46 3.98 -2.14
N LEU A 21 -15.71 4.31 -2.48
CA LEU A 21 -16.40 3.73 -3.64
C LEU A 21 -16.09 4.47 -4.94
N GLU A 22 -15.63 5.71 -4.86
CA GLU A 22 -15.33 6.55 -6.01
C GLU A 22 -13.88 6.38 -6.47
N THR A 23 -12.96 6.24 -5.52
CA THR A 23 -11.54 6.02 -5.78
C THR A 23 -11.02 5.02 -4.77
N PRO A 24 -11.24 3.71 -5.01
CA PRO A 24 -10.77 2.65 -4.12
C PRO A 24 -9.25 2.70 -3.98
N ASP A 25 -8.76 2.40 -2.79
CA ASP A 25 -7.31 2.29 -2.59
C ASP A 25 -6.81 0.99 -3.26
N PRO A 26 -5.54 0.94 -3.71
CA PRO A 26 -5.00 -0.20 -4.46
C PRO A 26 -5.12 -1.55 -3.73
N GLU A 27 -5.08 -1.54 -2.40
CA GLU A 27 -5.18 -2.74 -1.58
C GLU A 27 -6.61 -3.19 -1.26
N ASP A 28 -7.62 -2.37 -1.58
CA ASP A 28 -9.01 -2.61 -1.18
C ASP A 28 -9.52 -3.96 -1.68
N GLN A 29 -9.18 -4.34 -2.92
CA GLN A 29 -9.62 -5.61 -3.50
C GLN A 29 -8.96 -6.81 -2.80
N GLU A 30 -7.65 -6.76 -2.53
CA GLU A 30 -6.97 -7.87 -1.85
C GLU A 30 -7.49 -8.05 -0.42
N ILE A 31 -7.80 -6.94 0.27
CA ILE A 31 -8.43 -7.03 1.60
C ILE A 31 -9.82 -7.67 1.50
N ARG A 32 -10.63 -7.33 0.49
CA ARG A 32 -11.94 -7.96 0.29
C ARG A 32 -11.82 -9.45 0.00
N ASP A 33 -10.89 -9.83 -0.88
CA ASP A 33 -10.62 -11.24 -1.21
C ASP A 33 -10.16 -12.01 0.04
N TYR A 34 -9.33 -11.38 0.89
CA TYR A 34 -8.93 -11.96 2.18
C TYR A 34 -10.13 -12.17 3.11
N LEU A 35 -11.03 -11.18 3.23
CA LEU A 35 -12.24 -11.31 4.05
C LEU A 35 -13.12 -12.45 3.54
N GLU A 36 -13.32 -12.55 2.22
CA GLU A 36 -14.12 -13.61 1.60
C GLU A 36 -13.50 -15.00 1.83
N ALA A 37 -12.20 -15.16 1.57
CA ALA A 37 -11.50 -16.44 1.73
C ALA A 37 -11.48 -16.96 3.18
N ASN A 38 -11.64 -16.07 4.16
CA ASN A 38 -11.70 -16.41 5.58
C ASN A 38 -13.14 -16.39 6.14
N GLU A 39 -14.16 -16.28 5.28
CA GLU A 39 -15.57 -16.24 5.66
C GLU A 39 -15.88 -15.14 6.70
N LEU A 40 -15.24 -13.98 6.54
CA LEU A 40 -15.35 -12.84 7.44
C LEU A 40 -16.45 -11.89 6.98
N GLU A 41 -17.65 -12.06 7.52
CA GLU A 41 -18.80 -11.23 7.17
C GLU A 41 -18.99 -10.05 8.14
N PRO A 42 -19.26 -8.83 7.63
CA PRO A 42 -19.57 -7.71 8.48
C PRO A 42 -20.94 -7.88 9.13
N ARG A 43 -21.04 -7.48 10.40
CA ARG A 43 -22.33 -7.45 11.12
C ARG A 43 -23.26 -6.37 10.57
N TYR A 44 -22.69 -5.25 10.14
CA TYR A 44 -23.42 -4.16 9.50
C TYR A 44 -22.64 -3.65 8.30
N ARG A 45 -23.38 -3.33 7.24
CA ARG A 45 -22.86 -2.73 6.02
C ARG A 45 -23.73 -1.52 5.68
N SER A 46 -23.10 -0.40 5.35
CA SER A 46 -23.81 0.81 4.95
C SER A 46 -22.96 1.63 3.99
N GLU A 47 -23.59 2.28 3.04
CA GLU A 47 -22.95 3.29 2.19
C GLU A 47 -23.29 4.70 2.72
N GLY A 48 -22.37 5.64 2.59
CA GLY A 48 -22.58 7.01 3.02
C GLY A 48 -21.36 7.89 2.84
N ASP A 49 -21.47 9.13 3.32
CA ASP A 49 -20.33 10.05 3.34
C ASP A 49 -19.34 9.67 4.44
N PHE A 50 -18.07 9.57 4.06
CA PHE A 50 -16.96 9.55 4.98
C PHE A 50 -15.89 10.53 4.48
N GLU A 51 -15.59 11.55 5.29
CA GLU A 51 -14.62 12.61 4.97
C GLU A 51 -14.85 13.28 3.59
N GLY A 52 -16.12 13.49 3.21
CA GLY A 52 -16.49 14.13 1.95
C GLY A 52 -16.45 13.20 0.73
N ARG A 53 -16.38 11.89 0.93
CA ARG A 53 -16.32 10.88 -0.15
C ARG A 53 -17.39 9.83 0.05
N ASN A 54 -18.03 9.39 -1.03
CA ASN A 54 -18.95 8.26 -0.96
C ASN A 54 -18.17 6.97 -0.66
N SER A 55 -18.50 6.33 0.47
CA SER A 55 -17.75 5.21 1.01
C SER A 55 -18.68 4.11 1.53
N GLU A 56 -18.22 2.87 1.42
CA GLU A 56 -18.82 1.73 2.10
C GLU A 56 -18.17 1.56 3.47
N SER A 57 -18.99 1.47 4.52
CA SER A 57 -18.59 1.13 5.87
C SER A 57 -19.03 -0.31 6.21
N MET A 58 -18.08 -1.11 6.67
CA MET A 58 -18.26 -2.49 7.12
C MET A 58 -17.87 -2.61 8.59
N GLN A 59 -18.82 -3.00 9.44
CA GLN A 59 -18.61 -3.08 10.89
C GLN A 59 -18.49 -4.54 11.37
N PHE A 60 -17.45 -4.79 12.16
CA PHE A 60 -17.13 -6.09 12.74
C PHE A 60 -17.01 -6.03 14.26
N GLY A 61 -17.25 -7.16 14.93
CA GLY A 61 -16.92 -7.31 16.34
C GLY A 61 -15.40 -7.37 16.56
N GLY A 62 -14.90 -6.73 17.62
CA GLY A 62 -13.47 -6.62 17.89
C GLY A 62 -12.77 -7.97 18.04
N CYS A 63 -13.33 -8.89 18.81
CA CYS A 63 -12.76 -10.24 18.96
C CYS A 63 -12.84 -11.07 17.67
N TYR A 64 -13.80 -10.77 16.79
CA TYR A 64 -14.02 -11.49 15.54
C TYR A 64 -12.95 -11.10 14.53
N LEU A 65 -12.79 -9.80 14.25
CA LEU A 65 -11.81 -9.33 13.28
C LEU A 65 -10.41 -9.12 13.88
N GLY A 66 -10.28 -8.99 15.19
CA GLY A 66 -9.00 -8.70 15.87
C GLY A 66 -7.92 -9.75 15.68
N ARG A 67 -8.27 -11.00 15.33
CA ARG A 67 -7.29 -12.04 14.97
C ARG A 67 -6.77 -11.91 13.55
N HIS A 68 -7.42 -11.08 12.73
CA HIS A 68 -7.13 -10.88 11.31
C HIS A 68 -6.54 -9.50 11.02
N THR A 69 -6.63 -8.55 11.96
CA THR A 69 -6.07 -7.20 11.77
C THR A 69 -4.57 -7.21 11.51
N GLY A 70 -3.84 -8.22 12.00
CA GLY A 70 -2.42 -8.39 11.68
C GLY A 70 -2.17 -8.68 10.20
N GLU A 71 -2.87 -9.67 9.64
CA GLU A 71 -2.77 -10.03 8.21
C GLU A 71 -3.27 -8.91 7.31
N ILE A 72 -4.38 -8.26 7.67
CA ILE A 72 -4.90 -7.11 6.93
C ILE A 72 -3.86 -5.97 6.95
N ASN A 73 -3.24 -5.70 8.10
CA ASN A 73 -2.18 -4.69 8.19
C ASN A 73 -0.96 -5.05 7.31
N LEU A 74 -0.59 -6.34 7.21
CA LEU A 74 0.47 -6.78 6.30
C LEU A 74 0.09 -6.52 4.83
N ILE A 75 -1.17 -6.72 4.45
CA ILE A 75 -1.65 -6.36 3.11
C ILE A 75 -1.44 -4.86 2.86
N GLN A 76 -1.94 -4.00 3.75
CA GLN A 76 -1.79 -2.54 3.62
C GLN A 76 -0.31 -2.12 3.55
N GLN A 77 0.51 -2.68 4.45
CA GLN A 77 1.93 -2.38 4.53
C GLN A 77 2.64 -2.68 3.20
N ARG A 78 2.38 -3.82 2.56
CA ARG A 78 3.01 -4.15 1.27
C ARG A 78 2.68 -3.13 0.18
N TYR A 79 1.45 -2.63 0.12
CA TYR A 79 1.07 -1.62 -0.88
C TYR A 79 1.74 -0.27 -0.61
N VAL A 80 1.81 0.14 0.66
CA VAL A 80 2.55 1.33 1.07
C VAL A 80 4.05 1.20 0.72
N GLU A 81 4.66 0.05 1.02
CA GLU A 81 6.05 -0.23 0.67
C GLU A 81 6.30 -0.14 -0.84
N LEU A 82 5.42 -0.74 -1.65
CA LEU A 82 5.47 -0.65 -3.12
C LEU A 82 5.38 0.79 -3.61
N GLU A 83 4.46 1.58 -3.05
CA GLU A 83 4.25 2.98 -3.43
C GLU A 83 5.47 3.84 -3.09
N ILE A 84 6.03 3.71 -1.89
CA ILE A 84 7.19 4.51 -1.46
C ILE A 84 8.43 4.14 -2.29
N VAL A 85 8.67 2.85 -2.55
CA VAL A 85 9.79 2.42 -3.41
C VAL A 85 9.59 2.90 -4.85
N THR A 86 8.37 2.84 -5.38
CA THR A 86 8.03 3.37 -6.72
C THR A 86 8.27 4.87 -6.80
N TYR A 87 7.86 5.62 -5.78
CA TYR A 87 8.12 7.05 -5.67
C TYR A 87 9.62 7.33 -5.71
N GLU A 88 10.41 6.61 -4.90
CA GLU A 88 11.85 6.81 -4.82
C GLU A 88 12.57 6.46 -6.13
N ILE A 89 12.18 5.37 -6.80
CA ILE A 89 12.68 5.03 -8.14
C ILE A 89 12.43 6.18 -9.11
N ASN A 90 11.19 6.71 -9.16
CA ASN A 90 10.86 7.82 -10.06
C ASN A 90 11.64 9.10 -9.72
N ARG A 91 11.82 9.39 -8.43
CA ARG A 91 12.61 10.52 -7.96
C ARG A 91 14.05 10.41 -8.47
N LEU A 92 14.69 9.26 -8.29
CA LEU A 92 16.07 9.00 -8.70
C LEU A 92 16.26 9.04 -10.22
N LEU A 93 15.29 8.56 -10.99
CA LEU A 93 15.32 8.64 -12.46
C LEU A 93 15.17 10.08 -12.97
N GLY A 94 14.48 10.94 -12.23
CA GLY A 94 14.27 12.35 -12.55
C GLY A 94 15.31 13.33 -12.01
N GLU A 95 16.30 12.88 -11.23
CA GLU A 95 17.34 13.77 -10.69
C GLU A 95 18.16 14.43 -11.82
N SER A 96 18.24 15.77 -11.79
CA SER A 96 18.64 16.63 -12.92
C SER A 96 20.00 16.32 -13.52
N ASP A 97 20.96 15.91 -12.70
CA ASP A 97 22.35 15.77 -13.14
C ASP A 97 22.63 14.41 -13.80
N GLN A 98 21.71 13.44 -13.65
CA GLN A 98 21.87 12.07 -14.17
C GLN A 98 20.54 11.47 -14.62
N SER A 99 19.62 12.29 -15.12
CA SER A 99 18.28 11.83 -15.48
C SER A 99 18.32 10.70 -16.53
N VAL A 100 17.33 9.82 -16.44
CA VAL A 100 17.12 8.75 -17.43
C VAL A 100 15.78 9.00 -18.09
N GLU A 101 15.81 9.44 -19.35
CA GLU A 101 14.60 9.58 -20.15
C GLU A 101 14.06 8.20 -20.51
N ILE A 102 12.88 7.89 -19.98
CA ILE A 102 12.14 6.68 -20.30
C ILE A 102 10.97 7.10 -21.20
N PRO A 103 10.83 6.53 -22.41
CA PRO A 103 9.66 6.76 -23.25
C PRO A 103 8.38 6.42 -22.51
N GLU A 104 7.35 7.25 -22.65
CA GLU A 104 6.10 7.14 -21.89
C GLU A 104 5.47 5.74 -22.07
N GLU A 105 5.52 5.19 -23.28
CA GLU A 105 4.99 3.86 -23.61
C GLU A 105 5.73 2.70 -22.91
N ARG A 106 6.98 2.90 -22.46
CA ARG A 106 7.77 1.90 -21.73
C ARG A 106 7.86 2.20 -20.24
N ARG A 107 7.31 3.33 -19.78
CA ARG A 107 7.54 3.83 -18.42
C ARG A 107 6.99 2.90 -17.36
N GLU A 108 5.75 2.49 -17.50
CA GLU A 108 5.09 1.59 -16.55
C GLU A 108 5.83 0.24 -16.45
N GLU A 109 6.14 -0.38 -17.60
CA GLU A 109 6.86 -1.65 -17.64
C GLU A 109 8.27 -1.54 -17.04
N THR A 110 8.98 -0.45 -17.35
CA THR A 110 10.35 -0.22 -16.85
C THR A 110 10.33 -0.02 -15.34
N VAL A 111 9.42 0.81 -14.83
CA VAL A 111 9.27 1.03 -13.38
C VAL A 111 8.87 -0.27 -12.67
N ALA A 112 7.96 -1.07 -13.24
CA ALA A 112 7.58 -2.36 -12.66
C ALA A 112 8.76 -3.34 -12.56
N LYS A 113 9.63 -3.40 -13.59
CA LYS A 113 10.85 -4.24 -13.56
C LYS A 113 11.88 -3.74 -12.55
N LEU A 114 12.02 -2.42 -12.41
CA LEU A 114 12.89 -1.82 -11.39
C LEU A 114 12.34 -2.11 -10.00
N LEU A 115 11.04 -1.91 -9.78
CA LEU A 115 10.38 -2.21 -8.52
C LEU A 115 10.62 -3.67 -8.10
N LYS A 116 10.50 -4.62 -9.02
CA LYS A 116 10.81 -6.04 -8.76
C LYS A 116 12.25 -6.29 -8.34
N SER A 117 13.20 -5.47 -8.81
CA SER A 117 14.63 -5.63 -8.52
C SER A 117 15.04 -4.94 -7.22
N PHE A 118 14.40 -3.81 -6.91
CA PHE A 118 14.79 -2.91 -5.83
C PHE A 118 13.86 -2.95 -4.61
N ASN A 119 12.64 -3.49 -4.71
CA ASN A 119 11.77 -3.70 -3.54
C ASN A 119 12.18 -4.98 -2.80
N ASN A 120 13.18 -4.88 -1.94
CA ASN A 120 13.68 -5.96 -1.09
C ASN A 120 14.02 -5.40 0.31
N ASP A 121 14.35 -6.27 1.26
CA ASP A 121 14.61 -5.89 2.66
C ASP A 121 15.70 -4.80 2.81
N SER A 122 16.65 -4.72 1.89
CA SER A 122 17.71 -3.71 1.92
C SER A 122 17.28 -2.33 1.42
N ALA A 123 16.12 -2.23 0.79
CA ALA A 123 15.53 -0.96 0.35
C ALA A 123 15.06 -0.10 1.53
N PHE A 124 14.77 -0.73 2.67
CA PHE A 124 14.26 -0.06 3.85
C PHE A 124 15.34 0.01 4.92
N LYS A 125 15.60 1.22 5.40
CA LYS A 125 16.50 1.46 6.52
C LYS A 125 15.70 1.98 7.70
N GLN A 126 15.90 1.36 8.86
CA GLN A 126 15.38 1.90 10.11
C GLN A 126 16.24 3.09 10.56
N GLU A 127 15.60 4.23 10.80
CA GLU A 127 16.20 5.45 11.33
C GLU A 127 16.22 5.44 12.87
N ASP A 128 16.97 6.36 13.46
CA ASP A 128 17.19 6.43 14.91
C ASP A 128 15.90 6.69 15.73
N ASP A 129 14.85 7.23 15.11
CA ASP A 129 13.53 7.46 15.72
C ASP A 129 12.59 6.25 15.61
N GLY A 130 13.07 5.13 15.07
CA GLY A 130 12.33 3.89 14.87
C GLY A 130 11.47 3.86 13.61
N LYS A 131 11.43 4.95 12.81
CA LYS A 131 10.74 4.97 11.51
C LYS A 131 11.60 4.30 10.43
N TYR A 132 10.96 3.92 9.34
CA TYR A 132 11.63 3.38 8.15
C TYR A 132 11.69 4.44 7.05
N SER A 133 12.83 4.50 6.36
CA SER A 133 13.05 5.29 5.15
C SER A 133 13.41 4.36 4.00
N VAL A 134 13.09 4.76 2.77
CA VAL A 134 13.57 4.05 1.57
C VAL A 134 14.92 4.62 1.17
N VAL A 135 15.92 3.75 1.04
CA VAL A 135 17.28 4.08 0.65
C VAL A 135 17.68 3.19 -0.51
N LEU A 136 17.66 3.75 -1.72
CA LEU A 136 18.11 3.07 -2.93
C LEU A 136 19.41 3.68 -3.44
N ASP A 137 20.28 2.85 -4.00
CA ASP A 137 21.45 3.33 -4.75
C ASP A 137 20.99 3.92 -6.09
N GLY A 138 21.03 5.24 -6.20
CA GLY A 138 20.63 5.98 -7.40
C GLY A 138 21.42 5.60 -8.65
N GLU A 139 22.71 5.30 -8.54
CA GLU A 139 23.51 4.87 -9.70
C GLU A 139 23.08 3.47 -10.15
N ALA A 140 22.85 2.56 -9.20
CA ALA A 140 22.36 1.21 -9.50
C ALA A 140 20.97 1.26 -10.18
N VAL A 141 20.05 2.08 -9.68
CA VAL A 141 18.70 2.26 -10.26
C VAL A 141 18.79 2.79 -11.69
N ARG A 142 19.57 3.85 -11.93
CA ARG A 142 19.75 4.44 -13.26
C ARG A 142 20.42 3.48 -14.23
N LYS A 143 21.43 2.75 -13.78
CA LYS A 143 22.13 1.74 -14.59
C LYS A 143 21.16 0.63 -15.00
N ALA A 144 20.36 0.12 -14.07
CA ALA A 144 19.34 -0.89 -14.36
C ALA A 144 18.31 -0.35 -15.37
N ALA A 145 17.85 0.89 -15.21
CA ALA A 145 16.92 1.52 -16.15
C ALA A 145 17.50 1.61 -17.56
N ARG A 146 18.74 2.08 -17.71
CA ARG A 146 19.42 2.15 -19.02
C ARG A 146 19.58 0.77 -19.66
N SER A 147 19.89 -0.25 -18.87
CA SER A 147 19.97 -1.63 -19.37
C SER A 147 18.62 -2.16 -19.87
N LEU A 148 17.52 -1.80 -19.19
CA LEU A 148 16.17 -2.17 -19.62
C LEU A 148 15.74 -1.46 -20.91
N LEU A 149 16.19 -0.22 -21.13
CA LEU A 149 15.90 0.53 -22.35
C LEU A 149 16.72 0.08 -23.56
N ALA A 150 17.93 -0.43 -23.33
CA ALA A 150 18.84 -0.90 -24.38
C ALA A 150 18.49 -2.27 -24.95
N GLY A 151 17.62 -3.03 -24.29
CA GLY A 151 17.01 -4.27 -24.79
C GLY A 151 15.63 -4.03 -25.35
#